data_AF-A0A946TH90-F1
#
_entry.id   AF-A0A946TH90-F1
#
_cell.length_a   1.000
_cell.length_b   1.000
_cell.length_c   1.000
_cell.angle_alpha   90.00
_cell.angle_beta   90.00
_cell.angle_gamma   90.00
#
_symmetry.space_group_name_H-M   'P 1'
#
loop_
_entity.id
_entity.type
_entity.pdbx_description
1 polymer ?
#
loop_
_entity_poly.entity_id
_entity_poly.type
_entity_poly.pdbx_seq_one_letter_code
_entity_poly.pdbx_strand_id
1 'polypeptide(L)'
;MAAIDKVPRSKQELAQNKAFQGRASRSKLDTWWQAIADSSGLEIAESAPNTGAIPHHKNWERRFPEAHLRLKFTREPLVAHAEELALPVENLLTPDFLRRVCFEPAGDVRSQLAELGARPWQLDQVVPLIEAGLALAGPEIEKLP
;
A
#
# COMPACT_ATOMS: atom_id res chain seq x y z
N MET A 1 17.16 -2.97 13.28
CA MET A 1 17.30 -3.00 14.76
C MET A 1 16.70 -1.72 15.30
N ALA A 2 15.68 -1.82 16.16
CA ALA A 2 15.08 -0.64 16.78
C ALA A 2 16.11 0.02 17.72
N ALA A 3 16.14 1.35 17.78
CA ALA A 3 17.11 2.08 18.59
C ALA A 3 16.88 1.93 20.12
N ILE A 4 15.73 1.41 20.53
CA ILE A 4 15.27 1.37 21.93
C ILE A 4 14.50 0.06 22.20
N ASP A 5 15.17 -0.94 22.78
CA ASP A 5 14.50 -2.13 23.37
C ASP A 5 14.06 -1.87 24.83
N LYS A 6 14.62 -0.84 25.48
CA LYS A 6 14.27 -0.39 26.82
C LYS A 6 14.31 1.14 26.87
N VAL A 7 13.26 1.75 27.40
CA VAL A 7 13.19 3.21 27.57
C VAL A 7 14.30 3.66 28.52
N PRO A 8 15.21 4.57 28.10
CA PRO A 8 16.28 5.06 28.96
C PRO A 8 15.71 5.91 30.10
N ARG A 9 16.30 5.81 31.29
CA ARG A 9 15.84 6.47 32.52
C ARG A 9 16.57 7.78 32.79
N SER A 10 17.59 8.09 32.01
CA SER A 10 18.32 9.36 32.08
C SER A 10 18.92 9.75 30.72
N LYS A 11 19.20 11.05 30.56
CA LYS A 11 19.95 11.58 29.40
C LYS A 11 21.32 10.90 29.24
N GLN A 12 21.99 10.58 30.35
CA GLN A 12 23.28 9.90 30.35
C GLN A 12 23.18 8.46 29.84
N GLU A 13 22.13 7.74 30.23
CA GLU A 13 21.86 6.39 29.76
C GLU A 13 21.54 6.36 28.25
N LEU A 14 20.75 7.33 27.76
CA LEU A 14 20.50 7.51 26.33
C LEU A 14 21.79 7.78 25.54
N ALA A 15 22.68 8.61 26.08
CA ALA A 15 23.97 8.92 25.44
C ALA A 15 24.94 7.72 25.34
N GLN A 16 24.84 6.79 26.29
CA GLN A 16 25.67 5.59 26.35
C GLN A 16 25.10 4.41 25.55
N ASN A 17 23.87 4.52 25.04
CA ASN A 17 23.24 3.47 24.26
C ASN A 17 23.98 3.25 22.92
N LYS A 18 24.54 2.05 22.73
CA LYS A 18 25.32 1.68 21.54
C LYS A 18 24.50 1.68 20.24
N ALA A 19 23.18 1.49 20.32
CA ALA A 19 22.27 1.60 19.18
C ALA A 19 21.87 3.05 18.86
N PHE A 20 22.21 4.02 19.73
CA PHE A 20 21.90 5.45 19.60
C PHE A 20 23.18 6.28 19.38
N GLN A 21 24.06 5.83 18.49
CA GLN A 21 25.35 6.45 18.23
C GLN A 21 25.38 7.14 16.85
N GLY A 22 25.80 8.41 16.81
CA GLY A 22 25.88 9.20 15.58
C GLY A 22 26.06 10.70 15.84
N ARG A 23 26.43 11.45 14.79
CA ARG A 23 26.65 12.91 14.88
C ARG A 23 25.35 13.64 15.28
N ALA A 24 24.22 13.18 14.75
CA ALA A 24 22.89 13.70 15.08
C ALA A 24 22.43 13.30 16.49
N SER A 25 22.77 12.10 16.98
CA SER A 25 22.33 11.65 18.31
C SER A 25 22.99 12.42 19.44
N ARG A 26 24.26 12.82 19.28
CA ARG A 26 24.97 13.69 20.25
C ARG A 26 24.50 15.14 20.22
N SER A 27 24.31 15.71 19.01
CA SER A 27 23.90 17.13 18.86
C SER A 27 22.44 17.39 19.20
N LYS A 28 21.58 16.37 19.09
CA LYS A 28 20.15 16.45 19.44
C LYS A 28 19.81 15.72 20.74
N LEU A 29 20.81 15.35 21.54
CA LEU A 29 20.62 14.54 22.74
C LEU A 29 19.59 15.15 23.71
N ASP A 30 19.61 16.48 23.87
CA ASP A 30 18.63 17.21 24.68
C ASP A 30 17.21 17.10 24.12
N THR A 31 17.04 17.30 22.82
CA THR A 31 15.74 17.20 22.14
C THR A 31 15.16 15.79 22.26
N TRP A 32 15.98 14.76 22.05
CA TRP A 32 15.54 13.37 22.17
C TRP A 32 15.23 12.99 23.62
N TRP A 33 16.02 13.46 24.59
CA TRP A 33 15.74 13.21 26.00
C TRP A 33 14.45 13.88 26.46
N GLN A 34 14.20 15.13 26.07
CA GLN A 34 12.95 15.84 26.35
C GLN A 34 11.74 15.06 25.81
N ALA A 35 11.78 14.67 24.53
CA ALA A 35 10.69 13.89 23.93
C ALA A 35 10.41 12.56 24.65
N ILE A 36 11.45 11.88 25.17
CA ILE A 36 11.30 10.65 25.95
C ILE A 36 10.74 10.95 27.35
N ALA A 37 11.22 11.99 28.03
CA ALA A 37 10.71 12.39 29.34
C ALA A 37 9.22 12.78 29.28
N ASP A 38 8.85 13.53 28.24
CA ASP A 38 7.49 14.00 27.99
C ASP A 38 6.54 12.90 27.48
N SER A 39 7.07 11.73 27.10
CA SER A 39 6.26 10.59 26.63
C SER A 39 5.43 9.91 27.71
N SER A 40 5.73 10.17 28.99
CA SER A 40 5.04 9.57 30.14
C SER A 40 3.61 10.12 30.30
N GLY A 41 2.71 9.68 29.43
CA GLY A 41 1.32 10.14 29.38
C GLY A 41 0.81 10.47 27.97
N LEU A 42 1.66 10.34 26.95
CA LEU A 42 1.23 10.42 25.57
C LEU A 42 0.40 9.17 25.23
N GLU A 43 -0.91 9.34 25.08
CA GLU A 43 -1.75 8.35 24.43
C GLU A 43 -1.46 8.39 22.92
N ILE A 44 -0.62 7.46 22.48
CA ILE A 44 -0.46 7.19 21.05
C ILE A 44 -1.67 6.38 20.64
N ALA A 45 -2.59 7.00 19.89
CA ALA A 45 -3.67 6.27 19.27
C ALA A 45 -3.07 5.08 18.51
N GLU A 46 -3.56 3.87 18.76
CA GLU A 46 -3.17 2.73 17.95
C GLU A 46 -3.38 3.12 16.50
N SER A 47 -2.32 3.01 15.68
CA SER A 47 -2.48 3.11 14.24
C SER A 47 -3.57 2.11 13.89
N ALA A 48 -4.64 2.58 13.25
CA ALA A 48 -5.74 1.72 12.85
C ALA A 48 -5.14 0.45 12.23
N PRO A 49 -5.57 -0.75 12.66
CA PRO A 49 -5.11 -1.98 12.03
C PRO A 49 -5.31 -1.80 10.53
N ASN A 50 -4.30 -2.13 9.73
CA ASN A 50 -4.32 -1.95 8.29
C ASN A 50 -5.38 -2.90 7.70
N THR A 51 -6.65 -2.51 7.79
CA THR A 51 -7.85 -3.33 7.58
C THR A 51 -8.08 -3.71 6.13
N GLY A 52 -7.21 -3.28 5.22
CA GLY A 52 -7.30 -3.58 3.79
C GLY A 52 -6.01 -4.13 3.17
N ALA A 53 -5.13 -4.76 3.96
CA ALA A 53 -3.89 -5.32 3.44
C ALA A 53 -4.16 -6.58 2.60
N ILE A 54 -4.14 -6.45 1.28
CA ILE A 54 -4.17 -7.60 0.36
C ILE A 54 -2.83 -8.38 0.41
N PRO A 55 -2.82 -9.70 0.19
CA PRO A 55 -1.61 -10.50 0.13
C PRO A 55 -0.64 -10.01 -0.96
N HIS A 56 0.66 -10.25 -0.78
CA HIS A 56 1.66 -9.85 -1.77
C HIS A 56 1.44 -10.54 -3.13
N HIS A 57 1.20 -9.75 -4.17
CA HIS A 57 0.83 -10.21 -5.53
C HIS A 57 1.79 -11.23 -6.19
N LYS A 58 3.08 -11.26 -5.82
CA LYS A 58 4.03 -12.29 -6.30
C LYS A 58 3.58 -13.74 -6.02
N ASN A 59 2.76 -13.95 -5.00
CA ASN A 59 2.29 -15.29 -4.63
C ASN A 59 0.88 -15.60 -5.15
N TRP A 60 0.24 -14.68 -5.90
CA TRP A 60 -1.15 -14.85 -6.31
C TRP A 60 -1.34 -15.98 -7.30
N GLU A 61 -0.44 -16.17 -8.27
CA GLU A 61 -0.56 -17.27 -9.24
C GLU A 61 -0.80 -18.63 -8.56
N ARG A 62 -0.12 -18.88 -7.43
CA ARG A 62 -0.28 -20.12 -6.67
C ARG A 62 -1.41 -20.08 -5.63
N ARG A 63 -1.59 -18.97 -4.91
CA ARG A 63 -2.49 -18.91 -3.74
C ARG A 63 -3.86 -18.29 -4.02
N PHE A 64 -3.93 -17.45 -5.04
CA PHE A 64 -5.09 -16.66 -5.44
C PHE A 64 -5.16 -16.60 -6.97
N PRO A 65 -5.25 -17.77 -7.64
CA PRO A 65 -5.14 -17.87 -9.11
C PRO A 65 -6.20 -17.01 -9.82
N GLU A 66 -7.40 -16.87 -9.25
CA GLU A 66 -8.43 -16.00 -9.80
C GLU A 66 -8.01 -14.52 -9.82
N ALA A 67 -7.48 -14.02 -8.71
CA ALA A 67 -6.99 -12.64 -8.61
C ALA A 67 -5.80 -12.40 -9.54
N HIS A 68 -4.95 -13.42 -9.72
CA HIS A 68 -3.85 -13.38 -10.68
C HIS A 68 -4.35 -13.26 -12.12
N LEU A 69 -5.36 -14.04 -12.52
CA LEU A 69 -5.98 -13.95 -13.85
C LEU A 69 -6.63 -12.57 -14.06
N ARG A 70 -7.44 -12.09 -13.11
CA ARG A 70 -8.01 -10.74 -13.17
C ARG A 70 -6.94 -9.66 -13.35
N LEU A 71 -5.85 -9.74 -12.61
CA LEU A 71 -4.72 -8.80 -12.73
C LEU A 71 -4.03 -8.89 -14.08
N LYS A 72 -3.86 -10.10 -14.63
CA LYS A 72 -3.27 -10.32 -15.95
C LYS A 72 -4.09 -9.65 -17.05
N PHE A 73 -5.40 -9.91 -17.09
CA PHE A 73 -6.28 -9.41 -18.16
C PHE A 73 -6.59 -7.90 -18.06
N THR A 74 -6.44 -7.29 -16.89
CA THR A 74 -6.69 -5.85 -16.69
C THR A 74 -5.44 -4.98 -16.85
N ARG A 75 -4.25 -5.52 -16.54
CA ARG A 75 -3.00 -4.75 -16.57
C ARG A 75 -2.57 -4.35 -17.97
N GLU A 76 -2.60 -5.27 -18.93
CA GLU A 76 -2.13 -4.99 -20.30
C GLU A 76 -2.91 -3.85 -20.97
N PRO A 77 -4.27 -3.84 -20.96
CA PRO A 77 -5.04 -2.73 -21.51
C PRO A 77 -4.74 -1.38 -20.85
N LEU A 78 -4.53 -1.36 -19.53
CA LEU A 78 -4.20 -0.11 -18.82
C LEU A 78 -2.83 0.45 -19.20
N VAL A 79 -1.85 -0.42 -19.44
CA VAL A 79 -0.52 0.00 -19.89
C VAL A 79 -0.61 0.58 -21.30
N ALA A 80 -1.28 -0.11 -22.23
CA ALA A 80 -1.48 0.39 -23.58
C ALA A 80 -2.22 1.74 -23.59
N HIS A 81 -3.27 1.88 -22.78
CA HIS A 81 -4.04 3.13 -22.69
C HIS A 81 -3.21 4.29 -22.10
N ALA A 82 -2.35 4.01 -21.13
CA ALA A 82 -1.43 5.01 -20.58
C ALA A 82 -0.42 5.50 -21.63
N GLU A 83 0.06 4.60 -22.49
CA GLU A 83 0.92 4.95 -23.63
C GLU A 83 0.20 5.85 -24.63
N GLU A 84 -1.06 5.56 -24.97
CA GLU A 84 -1.90 6.40 -25.84
C GLU A 84 -2.11 7.81 -25.27
N LEU A 85 -2.28 7.90 -23.95
CA LEU A 85 -2.41 9.16 -23.22
C LEU A 85 -1.07 9.87 -22.96
N ALA A 86 0.04 9.29 -23.40
CA ALA A 86 1.40 9.80 -23.20
C ALA A 86 1.73 10.13 -21.73
N LEU A 87 1.32 9.25 -20.81
CA LEU A 87 1.57 9.40 -19.38
C LEU A 87 2.02 8.08 -18.72
N PRO A 88 2.72 8.14 -17.58
CA PRO A 88 3.02 6.94 -16.79
C PRO A 88 1.76 6.25 -16.30
N VAL A 89 1.70 4.92 -16.38
CA VAL A 89 0.52 4.13 -15.95
C VAL A 89 0.15 4.35 -14.48
N GLU A 90 1.12 4.65 -13.63
CA GLU A 90 0.89 5.01 -12.22
C GLU A 90 0.16 6.36 -12.04
N ASN A 91 0.26 7.26 -13.02
CA ASN A 91 -0.50 8.51 -13.07
C ASN A 91 -1.93 8.27 -13.59
N LEU A 92 -2.11 7.26 -14.45
CA LEU A 92 -3.45 6.81 -14.88
C LEU A 92 -4.20 6.16 -13.72
N LEU A 93 -3.56 5.23 -13.01
CA LEU A 93 -4.13 4.53 -11.87
C LEU A 93 -3.04 4.11 -10.88
N THR A 94 -3.27 4.39 -9.60
CA THR A 94 -2.38 3.87 -8.55
C THR A 94 -2.35 2.33 -8.61
N PRO A 95 -1.17 1.69 -8.75
CA PRO A 95 -1.09 0.24 -8.95
C PRO A 95 -1.75 -0.58 -7.83
N ASP A 96 -1.82 -0.03 -6.62
CA ASP A 96 -2.52 -0.67 -5.50
C ASP A 96 -4.03 -0.74 -5.70
N PHE A 97 -4.62 0.26 -6.36
CA PHE A 97 -6.06 0.28 -6.60
C PHE A 97 -6.46 -0.85 -7.54
N LEU A 98 -5.70 -1.03 -8.63
CA LEU A 98 -5.91 -2.14 -9.55
C LEU A 98 -5.80 -3.48 -8.82
N ARG A 99 -4.77 -3.65 -7.97
CA ARG A 99 -4.60 -4.90 -7.22
C ARG A 99 -5.78 -5.15 -6.27
N ARG A 100 -6.28 -4.14 -5.56
CA ARG A 100 -7.44 -4.30 -4.66
C ARG A 100 -8.69 -4.73 -5.42
N VAL A 101 -8.99 -4.08 -6.56
CA VAL A 101 -10.10 -4.47 -7.44
C VAL A 101 -9.92 -5.88 -7.96
N CYS A 102 -8.72 -6.25 -8.44
CA CYS A 102 -8.48 -7.60 -8.95
C CYS A 102 -8.51 -8.67 -7.85
N PHE A 103 -8.20 -8.32 -6.60
CA PHE A 103 -8.24 -9.27 -5.48
C PHE A 103 -9.69 -9.55 -5.05
N GLU A 104 -10.47 -8.49 -4.87
CA GLU A 104 -11.86 -8.55 -4.40
C GLU A 104 -12.70 -7.56 -5.22
N PRO A 105 -13.14 -7.93 -6.44
CA PRO A 105 -13.89 -7.05 -7.31
C PRO A 105 -15.30 -6.81 -6.74
N ALA A 106 -15.66 -5.55 -6.55
CA ALA A 106 -17.02 -5.18 -6.23
C ALA A 106 -17.92 -5.26 -7.48
N GLY A 107 -19.23 -5.38 -7.29
CA GLY A 107 -20.20 -5.31 -8.39
C GLY A 107 -20.21 -3.95 -9.11
N ASP A 108 -19.76 -2.90 -8.43
CA ASP A 108 -19.54 -1.57 -9.00
C ASP A 108 -18.06 -1.17 -8.85
N VAL A 109 -17.29 -1.37 -9.94
CA VAL A 109 -15.86 -1.06 -10.00
C VAL A 109 -15.60 0.44 -9.87
N ARG A 110 -16.49 1.28 -10.42
CA ARG A 110 -16.34 2.74 -10.34
C ARG A 110 -16.41 3.22 -8.91
N SER A 111 -17.43 2.77 -8.16
CA SER A 111 -17.59 3.13 -6.75
C SER A 111 -16.41 2.63 -5.92
N GLN A 112 -15.96 1.38 -6.14
CA GLN A 112 -14.80 0.83 -5.45
C GLN A 112 -13.52 1.65 -5.68
N LEU A 113 -13.24 2.04 -6.92
CA LEU A 113 -12.08 2.86 -7.23
C LEU A 113 -12.18 4.28 -6.67
N ALA A 114 -13.39 4.87 -6.66
CA ALA A 114 -13.64 6.17 -6.08
C ALA A 114 -13.38 6.17 -4.55
N GLU A 115 -13.83 5.13 -3.85
CA GLU A 115 -13.57 4.93 -2.41
C GLU A 115 -12.07 4.76 -2.10
N LEU A 116 -11.32 4.14 -3.00
CA LEU A 116 -9.86 4.04 -2.90
C LEU A 116 -9.14 5.37 -3.17
N GLY A 117 -9.84 6.36 -3.75
CA GLY A 117 -9.32 7.71 -3.99
C GLY A 117 -8.97 8.01 -5.45
N ALA A 118 -9.41 7.20 -6.41
CA ALA A 118 -9.26 7.51 -7.83
C ALA A 118 -10.09 8.74 -8.21
N ARG A 119 -9.50 9.65 -9.00
CA ARG A 119 -10.14 10.90 -9.42
C ARG A 119 -11.16 10.66 -10.53
N PRO A 120 -12.19 11.52 -10.70
CA PRO A 120 -13.22 11.35 -11.72
C PRO A 120 -12.66 11.10 -13.13
N TRP A 121 -11.69 11.90 -13.57
CA TRP A 121 -11.08 11.72 -14.90
C TRP A 121 -10.35 10.38 -15.03
N GLN A 122 -9.73 9.85 -13.96
CA GLN A 122 -9.09 8.54 -13.98
C GLN A 122 -10.16 7.45 -14.13
N LEU A 123 -11.26 7.54 -13.36
CA LEU A 123 -12.38 6.60 -13.44
C LEU A 123 -12.94 6.51 -14.86
N ASP A 124 -13.08 7.65 -15.55
CA ASP A 124 -13.57 7.70 -16.93
C ASP A 124 -12.65 6.96 -17.92
N GLN A 125 -11.34 6.95 -17.66
CA GLN A 125 -10.37 6.24 -18.48
C GLN A 125 -10.25 4.75 -18.13
N VAL A 126 -10.31 4.40 -16.84
CA VAL A 126 -9.88 3.06 -16.38
C VAL A 126 -11.02 2.08 -16.16
N VAL A 127 -12.22 2.55 -15.80
CA VAL A 127 -13.34 1.66 -15.46
C VAL A 127 -13.73 0.74 -16.63
N PRO A 128 -13.91 1.24 -17.88
CA PRO A 128 -14.28 0.37 -18.99
C PRO A 128 -13.23 -0.71 -19.28
N LEU A 129 -11.95 -0.36 -19.15
CA LEU A 129 -10.82 -1.29 -19.37
C LEU A 129 -10.76 -2.36 -18.29
N ILE A 130 -10.99 -1.99 -17.03
CA ILE A 130 -10.99 -2.93 -15.91
C ILE A 130 -12.19 -3.87 -16.02
N GLU A 131 -13.39 -3.37 -16.28
CA GLU A 131 -14.59 -4.20 -16.45
C GLU A 131 -14.44 -5.19 -17.60
N ALA A 132 -13.91 -4.74 -18.75
CA ALA A 132 -13.61 -5.62 -19.88
C ALA A 132 -12.58 -6.69 -19.51
N GLY A 133 -11.50 -6.33 -18.81
CA GLY A 133 -10.48 -7.28 -18.35
C GLY A 133 -11.02 -8.29 -17.34
N LEU A 134 -11.91 -7.86 -16.42
CA LEU A 134 -12.59 -8.75 -15.47
C LEU A 134 -13.51 -9.73 -16.19
N ALA A 135 -14.26 -9.28 -17.21
CA ALA A 135 -15.11 -10.14 -18.02
C ALA A 135 -14.30 -11.17 -18.82
N LEU A 136 -13.15 -10.78 -19.37
CA LEU A 136 -12.23 -11.69 -20.07
C LEU A 136 -11.59 -12.72 -19.14
N ALA A 137 -11.36 -12.36 -17.88
CA ALA A 137 -10.81 -13.28 -16.89
C ALA A 137 -11.82 -14.36 -16.46
N GLY A 138 -13.12 -14.09 -16.50
CA GLY A 138 -14.18 -15.01 -16.07
C GLY A 138 -14.07 -16.42 -16.67
N PRO A 139 -14.04 -16.57 -18.01
CA PRO A 139 -13.90 -17.88 -18.65
C PRO A 139 -12.59 -18.61 -18.32
N GLU A 140 -11.50 -17.90 -18.04
CA GLU A 140 -10.24 -18.54 -17.62
C GLU A 140 -10.28 -18.99 -16.17
N ILE A 141 -11.00 -18.25 -15.31
CA ILE A 141 -11.22 -18.61 -13.92
C ILE A 141 -12.07 -19.88 -13.82
N GLU A 142 -13.09 -20.02 -14.66
CA GLU A 142 -13.93 -21.23 -14.73
C GLU A 142 -13.16 -22.50 -15.11
N LYS A 143 -11.98 -22.36 -15.75
CA LYS A 143 -11.10 -23.48 -16.12
C LYS A 143 -10.13 -23.89 -15.01
N LEU A 144 -10.07 -23.15 -13.90
CA LEU A 144 -9.19 -23.48 -12.80
C LEU A 144 -9.63 -24.81 -12.13
N PRO A 145 -8.67 -25.63 -11.67
CA PRO A 145 -8.93 -26.94 -11.07
C PRO A 145 -9.55 -26.88 -9.67
#